data_AF-A0A2N3ARE2-F1
#
_entry.id   AF-A0A2N3ARE2-F1
#
_cell.length_a   1.000
_cell.length_b   1.000
_cell.length_c   1.000
_cell.angle_alpha   90.00
_cell.angle_beta   90.00
_cell.angle_gamma   90.00
#
_symmetry.space_group_name_H-M   'P 1'
#
loop_
_entity.id
_entity.type
_entity.pdbx_description
1 polymer ?
#
loop_
_entity_poly.entity_id
_entity_poly.type
_entity_poly.pdbx_seq_one_letter_code
_entity_poly.pdbx_strand_id
1 'polypeptide(L)'
;MSKVDLSVDYCGVKMKSPIIAASATTTHDPIACKMAADAGAGGVVLKTLFAKEAAAAYNYARPRFTLLNWNPTGKGKAAKYPDSFTLYSIEQSTVFPYDKFEWYINKTKELVGENVAVIASIMGGVEKGWEEQCEIIQGSKADMCELNFSCPHAAEVEEHIGTAVGSVPEVAEKIVKLVRKKLDIPIIPKMTPQAGNVAAIAKMCERAGANAVVIHNRLMGLMIDIDKARPIEWGCYSGFGGPFMLPLSLRWIAKAREAGVKIPISATNGYWNWQDPIRAIMVGADNVQTCTAIMVKGFEEITNWLREMERWMEEKGYTSINDFKGIALKNIIPGDEIEREVPIMAGGTSSKIAVVDTDKCSLCGWCQKVCFHEAMSMDDYPAVDEEKCEACGLCASVCPEGAITIQKK
;
A
#
# COMPACT_ATOMS: atom_id res chain seq x y z
N MET A 1 -8.29 23.23 -20.92
CA MET A 1 -8.51 22.86 -19.51
C MET A 1 -9.03 21.45 -19.51
N SER A 2 -8.41 20.56 -18.71
CA SER A 2 -8.87 19.19 -18.48
C SER A 2 -10.35 19.20 -18.12
N LYS A 3 -11.15 18.27 -18.68
CA LYS A 3 -12.60 18.19 -18.40
C LYS A 3 -12.91 17.46 -17.09
N VAL A 4 -11.89 16.95 -16.41
CA VAL A 4 -12.02 16.10 -15.22
C VAL A 4 -11.43 16.77 -13.99
N ASP A 5 -12.03 16.52 -12.83
CA ASP A 5 -11.64 17.06 -11.54
C ASP A 5 -10.96 15.98 -10.69
N LEU A 6 -9.66 16.16 -10.47
CA LEU A 6 -8.86 15.32 -9.58
C LEU A 6 -8.83 15.84 -8.13
N SER A 7 -9.44 16.99 -7.84
CA SER A 7 -9.44 17.52 -6.48
C SER A 7 -10.23 16.63 -5.52
N VAL A 8 -9.81 16.62 -4.26
CA VAL A 8 -10.45 15.83 -3.20
C VAL A 8 -10.61 16.65 -1.93
N ASP A 9 -11.64 16.33 -1.16
CA ASP A 9 -11.82 16.79 0.21
C ASP A 9 -11.39 15.67 1.16
N TYR A 10 -10.37 15.94 1.98
CA TYR A 10 -9.86 15.01 2.98
C TYR A 10 -10.06 15.59 4.37
N CYS A 11 -11.20 15.23 4.99
CA CYS A 11 -11.62 15.70 6.31
C CYS A 11 -11.76 17.23 6.41
N GLY A 12 -12.29 17.88 5.37
CA GLY A 12 -12.43 19.33 5.25
C GLY A 12 -11.21 20.03 4.66
N VAL A 13 -10.11 19.32 4.45
CA VAL A 13 -8.90 19.86 3.80
C VAL A 13 -8.97 19.60 2.30
N LYS A 14 -9.08 20.68 1.51
CA LYS A 14 -9.11 20.59 0.04
C LYS A 14 -7.71 20.33 -0.51
N MET A 15 -7.58 19.30 -1.33
CA MET A 15 -6.34 18.95 -2.02
C MET A 15 -6.55 18.99 -3.53
N LYS A 16 -5.58 19.53 -4.27
CA LYS A 16 -5.65 19.64 -5.75
C LYS A 16 -5.62 18.30 -6.51
N SER A 17 -5.20 17.22 -5.85
CA SER A 17 -5.12 15.88 -6.44
C SER A 17 -5.26 14.80 -5.35
N PRO A 18 -5.56 13.54 -5.70
CA PRO A 18 -5.69 12.46 -4.72
C PRO A 18 -4.34 11.84 -4.35
N ILE A 19 -3.22 12.36 -4.88
CA ILE A 19 -1.89 11.77 -4.66
C ILE A 19 -1.18 12.52 -3.55
N ILE A 20 -0.71 11.79 -2.54
CA ILE A 20 0.00 12.31 -1.37
C ILE A 20 1.40 11.70 -1.34
N ALA A 21 2.43 12.51 -1.09
CA ALA A 21 3.76 11.98 -0.78
C ALA A 21 3.76 11.43 0.66
N ALA A 22 3.96 10.13 0.80
CA ALA A 22 3.89 9.45 2.10
C ALA A 22 5.07 9.82 3.02
N SER A 23 4.90 9.63 4.34
CA SER A 23 5.96 9.82 5.35
C SER A 23 7.14 8.89 5.10
N ALA A 24 8.20 9.41 4.49
CA ALA A 24 9.38 8.65 4.08
C ALA A 24 10.57 9.57 3.78
N THR A 25 11.70 9.03 3.29
CA THR A 25 12.85 9.85 2.86
C THR A 25 12.47 10.91 1.83
N THR A 26 11.42 10.70 1.05
CA THR A 26 10.94 11.67 0.04
C THR A 26 10.25 12.89 0.65
N THR A 27 10.04 12.90 1.97
CA THR A 27 9.48 14.00 2.77
C THR A 27 10.32 14.21 4.03
N HIS A 28 11.65 14.19 3.89
CA HIS A 28 12.58 14.34 5.02
C HIS A 28 12.88 15.79 5.39
N ASP A 29 12.60 16.75 4.50
CA ASP A 29 12.77 18.18 4.73
C ASP A 29 11.74 19.03 3.92
N PRO A 30 11.64 20.35 4.16
CA PRO A 30 10.71 21.21 3.44
C PRO A 30 10.91 21.27 1.93
N ILE A 31 12.15 21.10 1.45
CA ILE A 31 12.49 21.20 0.03
C ILE A 31 11.98 19.96 -0.71
N ALA A 32 12.22 18.77 -0.17
CA ALA A 32 11.70 17.51 -0.70
C ALA A 32 10.16 17.53 -0.73
N CYS A 33 9.53 18.07 0.32
CA CYS A 33 8.08 18.28 0.35
C CYS A 33 7.62 19.25 -0.75
N LYS A 34 8.35 20.35 -0.98
CA LYS A 34 8.08 21.28 -2.07
C LYS A 34 8.20 20.61 -3.45
N MET A 35 9.21 19.75 -3.65
CA MET A 35 9.37 19.02 -4.90
C MET A 35 8.17 18.10 -5.20
N ALA A 36 7.63 17.43 -4.18
CA ALA A 36 6.39 16.65 -4.34
C ALA A 36 5.18 17.54 -4.67
N ALA A 37 5.05 18.68 -3.99
CA ALA A 37 4.00 19.66 -4.23
C ALA A 37 4.06 20.23 -5.67
N ASP A 38 5.25 20.58 -6.13
CA ASP A 38 5.51 21.10 -7.48
C ASP A 38 5.18 20.06 -8.56
N ALA A 39 5.46 18.77 -8.30
CA ALA A 39 5.08 17.65 -9.16
C ALA A 39 3.57 17.30 -9.11
N GLY A 40 2.75 18.06 -8.37
CA GLY A 40 1.30 17.92 -8.38
C GLY A 40 0.70 17.15 -7.21
N ALA A 41 1.47 16.75 -6.20
CA ALA A 41 0.91 16.13 -4.99
C ALA A 41 -0.13 17.05 -4.34
N GLY A 42 -1.27 16.48 -3.96
CA GLY A 42 -2.32 17.15 -3.20
C GLY A 42 -2.00 17.28 -1.71
N GLY A 43 -1.06 16.48 -1.21
CA GLY A 43 -0.57 16.57 0.15
C GLY A 43 0.83 15.98 0.34
N VAL A 44 1.46 16.31 1.45
CA VAL A 44 2.74 15.76 1.90
C VAL A 44 2.61 15.32 3.35
N VAL A 45 2.99 14.08 3.64
CA VAL A 45 3.12 13.62 5.02
C VAL A 45 4.58 13.73 5.43
N LEU A 46 4.85 14.57 6.44
CA LEU A 46 6.21 14.78 6.91
C LEU A 46 6.78 13.49 7.50
N LYS A 47 8.09 13.28 7.36
CA LYS A 47 8.77 12.14 7.98
C LYS A 47 8.50 12.12 9.48
N THR A 48 8.08 10.95 9.98
CA THR A 48 7.54 10.77 11.34
C THR A 48 8.50 11.22 12.43
N LEU A 49 8.03 12.07 13.35
CA LEU A 49 8.72 12.40 14.60
C LEU A 49 8.50 11.29 15.64
N PHE A 50 9.57 10.73 16.17
CA PHE A 50 9.49 9.73 17.24
C PHE A 50 9.52 10.39 18.62
N ALA A 51 9.12 9.66 19.66
CA ALA A 51 9.29 10.10 21.04
C ALA A 51 10.78 10.43 21.33
N LYS A 52 11.05 11.30 22.31
CA LYS A 52 12.43 11.70 22.67
C LYS A 52 13.26 10.50 23.14
N GLU A 53 12.61 9.55 23.79
CA GLU A 53 13.17 8.33 24.35
C GLU A 53 13.69 7.39 23.25
N ALA A 54 13.20 7.53 22.01
CA ALA A 54 13.68 6.78 20.85
C ALA A 54 14.90 7.45 20.17
N ALA A 55 15.81 8.04 20.95
CA ALA A 55 16.94 8.84 20.44
C ALA A 55 17.81 8.10 19.40
N ALA A 56 17.98 6.78 19.54
CA ALA A 56 18.72 5.97 18.56
C ALA A 56 18.11 6.05 17.14
N ALA A 57 16.80 6.23 17.04
CA ALA A 57 16.09 6.26 15.76
C ALA A 57 16.29 7.53 14.93
N TYR A 58 16.86 8.57 15.54
CA TYR A 58 17.28 9.80 14.87
C TYR A 58 18.60 9.65 14.11
N ASN A 59 19.25 8.49 14.19
CA ASN A 59 20.48 8.19 13.45
C ASN A 59 20.20 7.16 12.36
N TYR A 60 20.63 7.45 11.13
CA TYR A 60 20.48 6.49 10.04
C TYR A 60 21.50 5.37 10.11
N ALA A 61 21.02 4.13 10.10
CA ALA A 61 21.81 3.00 9.62
C ALA A 61 22.15 3.19 8.13
N ARG A 62 23.33 2.74 7.69
CA ARG A 62 23.85 2.93 6.33
C ARG A 62 24.63 1.70 5.83
N PRO A 63 24.18 0.98 4.79
CA PRO A 63 22.99 1.23 3.97
C PRO A 63 21.67 0.92 4.71
N ARG A 64 20.53 1.36 4.16
CA ARG A 64 19.19 1.16 4.75
C ARG A 64 18.06 0.86 3.77
N PHE A 65 18.39 0.72 2.48
CA PHE A 65 17.43 0.46 1.40
C PHE A 65 18.01 -0.56 0.44
N THR A 66 17.21 -1.57 0.13
CA THR A 66 17.55 -2.64 -0.80
C THR A 66 16.31 -2.96 -1.62
N LEU A 67 16.45 -3.09 -2.94
CA LEU A 67 15.36 -3.51 -3.82
C LEU A 67 15.51 -4.99 -4.14
N LEU A 68 14.70 -5.83 -3.52
CA LEU A 68 14.70 -7.28 -3.75
C LEU A 68 13.93 -7.59 -5.03
N ASN A 69 14.49 -8.47 -5.88
CA ASN A 69 13.92 -8.86 -7.17
C ASN A 69 13.72 -7.67 -8.14
N TRP A 70 14.50 -6.61 -8.01
CA TRP A 70 14.47 -5.46 -8.90
C TRP A 70 15.03 -5.81 -10.28
N ASN A 71 14.25 -5.57 -11.33
CA ASN A 71 14.69 -5.73 -12.71
C ASN A 71 14.18 -4.57 -13.58
N PRO A 72 14.92 -3.46 -13.66
CA PRO A 72 14.47 -2.27 -14.40
C PRO A 72 14.47 -2.45 -15.92
N THR A 73 15.15 -3.50 -16.44
CA THR A 73 15.33 -3.69 -17.88
C THR A 73 14.35 -4.68 -18.50
N GLY A 74 13.62 -5.43 -17.67
CA GLY A 74 12.78 -6.53 -18.15
C GLY A 74 13.57 -7.59 -18.93
N LYS A 75 14.89 -7.74 -18.70
CA LYS A 75 15.70 -8.83 -19.29
C LYS A 75 15.91 -9.94 -18.25
N GLY A 76 15.74 -11.21 -18.65
CA GLY A 76 15.90 -12.39 -17.79
C GLY A 76 14.58 -13.03 -17.30
N LYS A 77 14.65 -14.14 -16.54
CA LYS A 77 13.46 -14.93 -16.11
C LYS A 77 12.42 -14.13 -15.29
N ALA A 78 12.82 -13.01 -14.68
CA ALA A 78 11.96 -12.11 -13.91
C ALA A 78 11.21 -11.06 -14.77
N ALA A 79 11.39 -11.09 -16.10
CA ALA A 79 10.92 -10.06 -17.03
C ALA A 79 9.40 -9.95 -17.22
N LYS A 80 8.61 -10.95 -16.79
CA LYS A 80 7.17 -10.94 -17.09
C LYS A 80 6.34 -10.01 -16.19
N TYR A 81 6.87 -9.59 -15.03
CA TYR A 81 6.20 -8.65 -14.13
C TYR A 81 7.24 -7.73 -13.46
N PRO A 82 7.44 -6.49 -13.96
CA PRO A 82 8.23 -5.50 -13.24
C PRO A 82 7.57 -5.04 -11.91
N ASP A 83 6.33 -5.47 -11.65
CA ASP A 83 5.49 -4.99 -10.55
C ASP A 83 5.52 -5.87 -9.28
N SER A 84 6.55 -6.70 -9.08
CA SER A 84 6.64 -7.60 -7.91
C SER A 84 7.96 -7.51 -7.14
N PHE A 85 8.73 -6.43 -7.32
CA PHE A 85 9.89 -6.19 -6.47
C PHE A 85 9.45 -5.68 -5.08
N THR A 86 10.36 -5.81 -4.12
CA THR A 86 10.14 -5.36 -2.74
C THR A 86 11.16 -4.29 -2.38
N LEU A 87 10.69 -3.15 -1.86
CA LEU A 87 11.53 -2.21 -1.12
C LEU A 87 11.74 -2.77 0.30
N TYR A 88 12.93 -3.28 0.55
CA TYR A 88 13.39 -3.79 1.84
C TYR A 88 14.16 -2.68 2.57
N SER A 89 13.69 -2.27 3.74
CA SER A 89 14.27 -1.12 4.43
C SER A 89 14.16 -1.14 5.94
N ILE A 90 15.24 -0.71 6.59
CA ILE A 90 15.34 -0.45 8.03
C ILE A 90 15.26 1.04 8.37
N GLU A 91 14.82 1.88 7.45
CA GLU A 91 14.67 3.31 7.74
C GLU A 91 13.63 3.54 8.84
N GLN A 92 13.98 4.40 9.79
CA GLN A 92 13.21 4.76 10.96
C GLN A 92 12.60 6.17 10.83
N SER A 93 12.80 7.04 11.82
CA SER A 93 12.13 8.34 11.96
C SER A 93 12.73 9.43 11.08
N THR A 94 12.21 10.64 11.25
CA THR A 94 12.91 11.85 10.86
C THR A 94 14.21 11.98 11.64
N VAL A 95 15.21 12.58 11.00
CA VAL A 95 16.47 13.01 11.64
C VAL A 95 16.41 14.49 12.03
N PHE A 96 15.28 15.15 11.75
CA PHE A 96 15.07 16.53 12.17
C PHE A 96 15.04 16.59 13.70
N PRO A 97 15.74 17.55 14.33
CA PRO A 97 15.73 17.69 15.79
C PRO A 97 14.31 17.85 16.34
N TYR A 98 14.03 17.19 17.46
CA TYR A 98 12.70 17.17 18.07
C TYR A 98 12.17 18.58 18.34
N ASP A 99 13.00 19.45 18.90
CA ASP A 99 12.71 20.85 19.22
C ASP A 99 12.50 21.73 17.99
N LYS A 100 12.86 21.26 16.79
CA LYS A 100 12.68 21.98 15.53
C LYS A 100 11.59 21.40 14.65
N PHE A 101 10.84 20.41 15.11
CA PHE A 101 9.79 19.81 14.29
C PHE A 101 8.65 20.80 13.97
N GLU A 102 8.34 21.73 14.87
CA GLU A 102 7.40 22.83 14.58
C GLU A 102 7.88 23.70 13.41
N TRP A 103 9.17 24.08 13.40
CA TRP A 103 9.77 24.81 12.29
C TRP A 103 9.68 24.01 10.99
N TYR A 104 9.92 22.68 11.05
CA TYR A 104 9.81 21.82 9.89
C TYR A 104 8.39 21.87 9.28
N ILE A 105 7.35 21.76 10.12
CA ILE A 105 5.95 21.88 9.69
C ILE A 105 5.69 23.25 9.08
N ASN A 106 6.01 24.32 9.82
CA ASN A 106 5.70 25.69 9.44
C ASN A 106 6.40 26.09 8.14
N LYS A 107 7.68 25.70 7.99
CA LYS A 107 8.45 25.98 6.78
C LYS A 107 7.94 25.18 5.59
N THR A 108 7.50 23.95 5.80
CA THR A 108 6.88 23.16 4.73
C THR A 108 5.59 23.82 4.26
N LYS A 109 4.70 24.21 5.18
CA LYS A 109 3.44 24.89 4.84
C LYS A 109 3.67 26.19 4.05
N GLU A 110 4.66 26.99 4.47
CA GLU A 110 5.07 28.20 3.74
C GLU A 110 5.48 27.89 2.28
N LEU A 111 6.25 26.82 2.05
CA LEU A 111 6.79 26.49 0.73
C LEU A 111 5.78 25.83 -0.22
N VAL A 112 4.86 25.01 0.31
CA VAL A 112 3.88 24.27 -0.52
C VAL A 112 2.60 25.05 -0.77
N GLY A 113 2.29 26.05 0.07
CA GLY A 113 1.09 26.88 -0.04
C GLY A 113 -0.20 26.20 0.44
N GLU A 114 -1.34 26.84 0.20
CA GLU A 114 -2.63 26.43 0.78
C GLU A 114 -3.33 25.27 0.05
N ASN A 115 -2.97 25.00 -1.21
CA ASN A 115 -3.62 23.95 -2.02
C ASN A 115 -2.97 22.56 -1.84
N VAL A 116 -2.05 22.44 -0.88
CA VAL A 116 -1.33 21.20 -0.54
C VAL A 116 -1.42 20.99 0.96
N ALA A 117 -1.99 19.85 1.36
CA ALA A 117 -2.10 19.50 2.78
C ALA A 117 -0.72 19.16 3.36
N VAL A 118 -0.35 19.79 4.47
CA VAL A 118 0.81 19.41 5.29
C VAL A 118 0.33 18.55 6.46
N ILE A 119 0.65 17.26 6.39
CA ILE A 119 0.23 16.27 7.38
C ILE A 119 1.44 15.94 8.27
N ALA A 120 1.38 16.34 9.54
CA ALA A 120 2.45 16.06 10.49
C ALA A 120 2.34 14.61 11.00
N SER A 121 3.35 13.77 10.72
CA SER A 121 3.38 12.40 11.21
C SER A 121 4.13 12.31 12.54
N ILE A 122 3.51 11.68 13.54
CA ILE A 122 4.08 11.52 14.88
C ILE A 122 3.94 10.09 15.39
N MET A 123 4.83 9.72 16.33
CA MET A 123 4.86 8.42 16.98
C MET A 123 5.36 8.60 18.42
N GLY A 124 4.40 8.77 19.35
CA GLY A 124 4.70 9.19 20.73
C GLY A 124 5.23 8.10 21.65
N GLY A 125 5.22 6.83 21.23
CA GLY A 125 5.60 5.71 22.10
C GLY A 125 4.59 5.57 23.24
N VAL A 126 4.93 6.13 24.40
CA VAL A 126 4.09 6.21 25.60
C VAL A 126 3.17 7.43 25.59
N GLU A 127 2.13 7.43 26.44
CA GLU A 127 1.14 8.53 26.49
C GLU A 127 1.75 9.91 26.60
N LYS A 128 2.71 10.10 27.51
CA LYS A 128 3.40 11.38 27.70
C LYS A 128 4.06 11.87 26.40
N GLY A 129 4.69 10.97 25.64
CA GLY A 129 5.31 11.33 24.37
C GLY A 129 4.29 11.74 23.31
N TRP A 130 3.10 11.12 23.29
CA TRP A 130 2.00 11.57 22.43
C TRP A 130 1.50 12.95 22.84
N GLU A 131 1.35 13.24 24.13
CA GLU A 131 0.93 14.55 24.62
C GLU A 131 1.92 15.65 24.24
N GLU A 132 3.22 15.45 24.50
CA GLU A 132 4.27 16.42 24.15
C GLU A 132 4.30 16.69 22.63
N GLN A 133 4.14 15.66 21.80
CA GLN A 133 4.06 15.84 20.36
C GLN A 133 2.79 16.59 19.93
N CYS A 134 1.65 16.36 20.59
CA CYS A 134 0.43 17.11 20.30
C CYS A 134 0.60 18.60 20.57
N GLU A 135 1.33 18.99 21.61
CA GLU A 135 1.62 20.41 21.89
C GLU A 135 2.39 21.07 20.73
N ILE A 136 3.39 20.36 20.17
CA ILE A 136 4.12 20.81 18.98
C ILE A 136 3.17 20.96 17.78
N ILE A 137 2.30 19.97 17.54
CA ILE A 137 1.39 20.00 16.39
C ILE A 137 0.37 21.13 16.54
N GLN A 138 -0.24 21.30 17.72
CA GLN A 138 -1.23 22.33 18.00
C GLN A 138 -0.67 23.75 17.84
N GLY A 139 0.61 23.97 18.16
CA GLY A 139 1.29 25.26 17.94
C GLY A 139 1.74 25.51 16.50
N SER A 140 1.71 24.49 15.64
CA SER A 140 2.20 24.55 14.27
C SER A 140 1.11 24.89 13.24
N LYS A 141 1.51 24.99 11.97
CA LYS A 141 0.64 25.17 10.80
C LYS A 141 0.30 23.85 10.09
N ALA A 142 0.34 22.72 10.78
CA ALA A 142 -0.09 21.45 10.21
C ALA A 142 -1.59 21.50 9.88
N ASP A 143 -1.98 21.00 8.71
CA ASP A 143 -3.39 20.89 8.33
C ASP A 143 -4.05 19.67 8.99
N MET A 144 -3.26 18.60 9.21
CA MET A 144 -3.71 17.34 9.79
C MET A 144 -2.57 16.65 10.53
N CYS A 145 -2.90 15.67 11.38
CA CYS A 145 -1.93 14.85 12.12
C CYS A 145 -2.07 13.36 11.79
N GLU A 146 -1.00 12.72 11.29
CA GLU A 146 -0.95 11.27 11.06
C GLU A 146 -0.33 10.55 12.28
N LEU A 147 -1.06 9.62 12.88
CA LEU A 147 -0.58 8.84 14.04
C LEU A 147 0.01 7.53 13.55
N ASN A 148 1.33 7.41 13.58
CA ASN A 148 2.02 6.21 13.11
C ASN A 148 1.93 5.10 14.17
N PHE A 149 1.10 4.08 13.93
CA PHE A 149 0.86 2.99 14.88
C PHE A 149 1.81 1.80 14.74
N SER A 150 2.86 1.91 13.92
CA SER A 150 3.79 0.79 13.66
C SER A 150 4.97 0.70 14.62
N CYS A 151 4.98 1.47 15.71
CA CYS A 151 6.04 1.42 16.71
C CYS A 151 6.09 0.06 17.43
N PRO A 152 7.15 -0.75 17.32
CA PRO A 152 7.30 -1.94 18.16
C PRO A 152 7.59 -1.61 19.64
N HIS A 153 7.76 -0.33 19.99
CA HIS A 153 8.10 0.11 21.35
C HIS A 153 6.88 0.51 22.19
N ALA A 154 5.74 -0.20 22.09
CA ALA A 154 4.75 -0.17 23.18
C ALA A 154 5.26 -0.88 24.46
N ALA A 155 6.57 -0.79 24.72
CA ALA A 155 7.12 -1.02 26.04
C ALA A 155 6.57 0.12 26.93
N GLU A 156 6.07 -0.27 28.12
CA GLU A 156 5.45 0.58 29.16
C GLU A 156 3.91 0.66 29.17
N VAL A 157 3.23 -0.32 28.57
CA VAL A 157 1.97 -0.84 29.17
C VAL A 157 2.30 -2.26 29.63
N GLU A 158 2.21 -2.53 30.92
CA GLU A 158 2.82 -3.66 31.66
C GLU A 158 2.59 -5.08 31.08
N GLU A 159 1.72 -5.25 30.07
CA GLU A 159 1.40 -6.55 29.44
C GLU A 159 1.78 -6.68 27.95
N HIS A 160 2.33 -5.66 27.27
CA HIS A 160 2.47 -5.64 25.79
C HIS A 160 3.84 -5.20 25.24
N ILE A 161 4.91 -5.63 25.89
CA ILE A 161 6.30 -5.33 25.48
C ILE A 161 6.54 -5.80 24.02
N GLY A 162 6.93 -4.89 23.13
CA GLY A 162 7.41 -5.24 21.78
C GLY A 162 6.36 -5.22 20.65
N THR A 163 5.08 -4.94 20.96
CA THR A 163 3.98 -5.00 19.98
C THR A 163 3.68 -3.63 19.39
N ALA A 164 3.35 -3.58 18.09
CA ALA A 164 2.90 -2.35 17.44
C ALA A 164 1.66 -1.78 18.13
N VAL A 165 1.62 -0.45 18.40
CA VAL A 165 0.44 0.22 18.99
C VAL A 165 -0.85 -0.17 18.27
N GLY A 166 -0.78 -0.27 16.94
CA GLY A 166 -1.92 -0.63 16.10
C GLY A 166 -2.19 -2.13 16.00
N SER A 167 -1.49 -2.98 16.75
CA SER A 167 -1.78 -4.42 16.84
C SER A 167 -2.62 -4.76 18.07
N VAL A 168 -2.78 -3.83 19.01
CA VAL A 168 -3.64 -3.98 20.21
C VAL A 168 -4.77 -2.95 20.12
N PRO A 169 -6.02 -3.37 19.81
CA PRO A 169 -7.14 -2.44 19.58
C PRO A 169 -7.38 -1.44 20.71
N GLU A 170 -7.24 -1.86 21.96
CA GLU A 170 -7.48 -1.06 23.16
C GLU A 170 -6.44 0.06 23.30
N VAL A 171 -5.17 -0.24 22.97
CA VAL A 171 -4.09 0.75 22.97
C VAL A 171 -4.32 1.76 21.84
N ALA A 172 -4.67 1.29 20.64
CA ALA A 172 -5.01 2.17 19.52
C ALA A 172 -6.17 3.12 19.86
N GLU A 173 -7.27 2.61 20.43
CA GLU A 173 -8.41 3.42 20.87
C GLU A 173 -8.01 4.48 21.90
N LYS A 174 -7.21 4.09 22.91
CA LYS A 174 -6.73 4.99 23.95
C LYS A 174 -5.91 6.14 23.37
N ILE A 175 -4.98 5.86 22.46
CA ILE A 175 -4.16 6.87 21.81
C ILE A 175 -5.01 7.79 20.93
N VAL A 176 -5.95 7.26 20.13
CA VAL A 176 -6.84 8.11 19.33
C VAL A 176 -7.64 9.07 20.22
N LYS A 177 -8.22 8.58 21.33
CA LYS A 177 -8.96 9.43 22.27
C LYS A 177 -8.08 10.49 22.94
N LEU A 178 -6.84 10.14 23.29
CA LEU A 178 -5.88 11.07 23.88
C LEU A 178 -5.57 12.20 22.91
N VAL A 179 -5.15 11.87 21.68
CA VAL A 179 -4.79 12.87 20.66
C VAL A 179 -6.01 13.69 20.27
N ARG A 180 -7.20 13.08 20.13
CA ARG A 180 -8.43 13.80 19.78
C ARG A 180 -8.79 14.90 20.77
N LYS A 181 -8.49 14.71 22.06
CA LYS A 181 -8.72 15.71 23.12
C LYS A 181 -7.73 16.87 23.09
N LYS A 182 -6.56 16.69 22.45
CA LYS A 182 -5.45 17.64 22.46
C LYS A 182 -5.33 18.43 21.16
N LEU A 183 -5.80 17.88 20.04
CA LEU A 183 -5.70 18.50 18.72
C LEU A 183 -7.06 18.95 18.20
N ASP A 184 -7.09 20.17 17.65
CA ASP A 184 -8.27 20.71 16.95
C ASP A 184 -8.31 20.31 15.47
N ILE A 185 -7.17 19.96 14.90
CA ILE A 185 -7.03 19.53 13.50
C ILE A 185 -7.40 18.06 13.31
N PRO A 186 -7.75 17.61 12.09
CA PRO A 186 -8.05 16.21 11.80
C PRO A 186 -6.92 15.26 12.20
N ILE A 187 -7.27 14.16 12.86
CA ILE A 187 -6.33 13.10 13.24
C ILE A 187 -6.54 11.84 12.40
N ILE A 188 -5.43 11.25 11.96
CA ILE A 188 -5.41 10.19 10.95
C ILE A 188 -4.52 9.04 11.43
N PRO A 189 -5.08 8.05 12.14
CA PRO A 189 -4.33 6.88 12.53
C PRO A 189 -3.86 6.05 11.32
N LYS A 190 -2.57 5.71 11.27
CA LYS A 190 -1.95 4.89 10.23
C LYS A 190 -1.70 3.49 10.72
N MET A 191 -2.49 2.55 10.20
CA MET A 191 -2.56 1.18 10.70
C MET A 191 -1.30 0.38 10.37
N THR A 192 -0.94 -0.53 11.26
CA THR A 192 0.01 -1.59 10.98
C THR A 192 -0.67 -2.78 10.31
N PRO A 193 -0.10 -3.36 9.24
CA PRO A 193 -0.54 -4.66 8.75
C PRO A 193 -0.17 -5.84 9.67
N GLN A 194 0.63 -5.60 10.71
CA GLN A 194 0.93 -6.58 11.77
C GLN A 194 -0.27 -6.89 12.67
N ALA A 195 -1.37 -6.13 12.54
CA ALA A 195 -2.62 -6.44 13.17
C ALA A 195 -3.28 -7.65 12.51
N GLY A 196 -3.84 -8.57 13.31
CA GLY A 196 -4.60 -9.71 12.77
C GLY A 196 -5.80 -9.27 11.91
N ASN A 197 -6.47 -8.17 12.28
CA ASN A 197 -7.58 -7.60 11.52
C ASN A 197 -7.49 -6.07 11.44
N VAL A 198 -6.84 -5.56 10.38
CA VAL A 198 -6.68 -4.11 10.13
C VAL A 198 -8.02 -3.39 10.01
N ALA A 199 -9.04 -4.03 9.41
CA ALA A 199 -10.36 -3.44 9.24
C ALA A 199 -11.07 -3.20 10.58
N ALA A 200 -10.95 -4.13 11.53
CA ALA A 200 -11.51 -3.98 12.87
C ALA A 200 -10.87 -2.80 13.62
N ILE A 201 -9.55 -2.63 13.49
CA ILE A 201 -8.81 -1.54 14.14
C ILE A 201 -9.13 -0.20 13.50
N ALA A 202 -9.26 -0.15 12.18
CA ALA A 202 -9.75 1.05 11.48
C ALA A 202 -11.15 1.45 11.98
N LYS A 203 -12.07 0.47 12.14
CA LYS A 203 -13.41 0.72 12.68
C LYS A 203 -13.39 1.17 14.15
N MET A 204 -12.45 0.65 14.94
CA MET A 204 -12.24 1.10 16.31
C MET A 204 -11.74 2.55 16.35
N CYS A 205 -10.74 2.90 15.53
CA CYS A 205 -10.22 4.26 15.42
C CYS A 205 -11.32 5.25 15.02
N GLU A 206 -12.19 4.88 14.08
CA GLU A 206 -13.37 5.68 13.73
C GLU A 206 -14.26 5.96 14.96
N ARG A 207 -14.63 4.92 15.72
CA ARG A 207 -15.43 5.06 16.94
C ARG A 207 -14.74 5.91 18.02
N ALA A 208 -13.41 5.83 18.07
CA ALA A 208 -12.58 6.58 19.00
C ALA A 208 -12.45 8.08 18.64
N GLY A 209 -12.91 8.48 17.46
CA GLY A 209 -12.94 9.87 17.01
C GLY A 209 -11.90 10.22 15.94
N ALA A 210 -11.30 9.24 15.26
CA ALA A 210 -10.44 9.50 14.11
C ALA A 210 -11.24 10.15 12.97
N ASN A 211 -10.64 11.12 12.28
CA ASN A 211 -11.26 11.81 11.16
C ASN A 211 -11.08 11.05 9.84
N ALA A 212 -9.99 10.28 9.73
CA ALA A 212 -9.66 9.38 8.63
C ALA A 212 -8.71 8.29 9.13
N VAL A 213 -8.41 7.30 8.28
CA VAL A 213 -7.39 6.29 8.56
C VAL A 213 -6.46 6.10 7.36
N VAL A 214 -5.22 5.67 7.62
CA VAL A 214 -4.29 5.24 6.57
C VAL A 214 -4.12 3.73 6.62
N ILE A 215 -4.35 3.05 5.50
CA ILE A 215 -4.25 1.59 5.36
C ILE A 215 -3.23 1.28 4.25
N HIS A 216 -2.06 0.75 4.57
CA HIS A 216 -1.47 0.50 5.89
C HIS A 216 0.06 0.63 5.81
N ASN A 217 0.78 0.62 6.94
CA ASN A 217 2.25 0.68 6.96
C ASN A 217 2.90 -0.59 6.36
N ARG A 218 4.23 -0.70 6.37
CA ARG A 218 4.96 -1.86 5.86
C ARG A 218 4.81 -3.09 6.76
N LEU A 219 4.83 -4.29 6.17
CA LEU A 219 5.01 -5.54 6.93
C LEU A 219 6.46 -5.66 7.38
N MET A 220 6.71 -6.30 8.52
CA MET A 220 8.08 -6.64 8.93
C MET A 220 8.38 -8.05 8.46
N GLY A 221 9.58 -8.26 7.91
CA GLY A 221 10.03 -9.57 7.47
C GLY A 221 11.53 -9.74 7.62
N LEU A 222 12.02 -10.89 7.18
CA LEU A 222 13.41 -11.30 7.28
C LEU A 222 13.82 -12.00 6.00
N MET A 223 14.97 -11.63 5.45
CA MET A 223 15.58 -12.31 4.30
C MET A 223 16.94 -12.84 4.70
N ILE A 224 17.22 -14.11 4.44
CA ILE A 224 18.43 -14.81 4.88
C ILE A 224 19.39 -15.01 3.71
N ASP A 225 20.64 -14.63 3.89
CA ASP A 225 21.75 -15.04 3.04
C ASP A 225 22.14 -16.48 3.44
N ILE A 226 21.90 -17.44 2.54
CA ILE A 226 22.10 -18.87 2.82
C ILE A 226 23.58 -19.26 2.92
N ASP A 227 24.47 -18.52 2.25
CA ASP A 227 25.91 -18.79 2.29
C ASP A 227 26.52 -18.27 3.59
N LYS A 228 25.95 -17.18 4.13
CA LYS A 228 26.40 -16.56 5.37
C LYS A 228 25.60 -16.98 6.61
N ALA A 229 24.52 -17.74 6.44
CA ALA A 229 23.58 -18.14 7.49
C ALA A 229 23.12 -16.97 8.39
N ARG A 230 22.92 -15.79 7.81
CA ARG A 230 22.50 -14.58 8.54
C ARG A 230 21.52 -13.73 7.74
N PRO A 231 20.68 -12.91 8.39
CA PRO A 231 19.84 -12.00 7.64
C PRO A 231 20.68 -11.02 6.82
N ILE A 232 20.17 -10.66 5.64
CA ILE A 232 20.79 -9.65 4.77
C ILE A 232 20.84 -8.28 5.47
N GLU A 233 21.61 -7.35 4.91
CA GLU A 233 21.85 -6.02 5.50
C GLU A 233 22.48 -6.11 6.89
N TRP A 234 21.78 -5.57 7.89
CA TRP A 234 22.24 -5.44 9.28
C TRP A 234 21.88 -6.63 10.16
N GLY A 235 21.44 -7.75 9.59
CA GLY A 235 21.11 -8.93 10.37
C GLY A 235 19.82 -8.78 11.19
N CYS A 236 18.91 -7.89 10.78
CA CYS A 236 17.69 -7.57 11.52
C CYS A 236 16.43 -7.63 10.65
N TYR A 237 15.28 -7.64 11.31
CA TYR A 237 13.99 -7.50 10.65
C TYR A 237 13.90 -6.15 9.93
N SER A 238 13.32 -6.17 8.73
CA SER A 238 13.16 -4.97 7.91
C SER A 238 11.74 -4.84 7.40
N GLY A 239 11.34 -3.62 7.06
CA GLY A 239 10.03 -3.35 6.49
C GLY A 239 9.99 -3.68 4.99
N PHE A 240 8.99 -4.46 4.59
CA PHE A 240 8.67 -4.86 3.22
C PHE A 240 7.60 -3.92 2.66
N GLY A 241 7.98 -3.15 1.65
CA GLY A 241 7.08 -2.31 0.87
C GLY A 241 7.27 -2.47 -0.63
N GLY A 242 6.73 -1.53 -1.39
CA GLY A 242 6.80 -1.57 -2.86
C GLY A 242 5.71 -2.43 -3.50
N PRO A 243 5.73 -2.57 -4.83
CA PRO A 243 4.63 -3.11 -5.65
C PRO A 243 4.06 -4.45 -5.19
N PHE A 244 4.91 -5.32 -4.63
CA PHE A 244 4.51 -6.62 -4.09
C PHE A 244 3.37 -6.52 -3.05
N MET A 245 3.24 -5.38 -2.37
CA MET A 245 2.24 -5.15 -1.34
C MET A 245 0.87 -4.73 -1.86
N LEU A 246 0.73 -4.38 -3.15
CA LEU A 246 -0.50 -3.83 -3.71
C LEU A 246 -1.74 -4.71 -3.45
N PRO A 247 -1.73 -6.04 -3.69
CA PRO A 247 -2.91 -6.87 -3.45
C PRO A 247 -3.34 -6.89 -1.98
N LEU A 248 -2.38 -6.84 -1.05
CA LEU A 248 -2.69 -6.82 0.39
C LEU A 248 -3.35 -5.51 0.80
N SER A 249 -2.84 -4.38 0.30
CA SER A 249 -3.40 -3.06 0.58
C SER A 249 -4.82 -2.93 0.03
N LEU A 250 -5.06 -3.37 -1.21
CA LEU A 250 -6.40 -3.39 -1.82
C LEU A 250 -7.37 -4.25 -1.00
N ARG A 251 -6.93 -5.44 -0.57
CA ARG A 251 -7.73 -6.32 0.31
C ARG A 251 -8.14 -5.60 1.60
N TRP A 252 -7.21 -4.94 2.28
CA TRP A 252 -7.53 -4.29 3.57
C TRP A 252 -8.44 -3.08 3.43
N ILE A 253 -8.32 -2.32 2.34
CA ILE A 253 -9.25 -1.22 2.04
C ILE A 253 -10.65 -1.77 1.80
N ALA A 254 -10.79 -2.80 0.95
CA ALA A 254 -12.07 -3.46 0.71
C ALA A 254 -12.69 -4.01 2.00
N LYS A 255 -11.90 -4.73 2.81
CA LYS A 255 -12.34 -5.25 4.11
C LYS A 255 -12.74 -4.16 5.10
N ALA A 256 -12.07 -3.01 5.10
CA ALA A 256 -12.47 -1.87 5.93
C ALA A 256 -13.84 -1.31 5.52
N ARG A 257 -14.10 -1.20 4.21
CA ARG A 257 -15.41 -0.77 3.69
C ARG A 257 -16.50 -1.81 3.98
N GLU A 258 -16.23 -3.10 3.79
CA GLU A 258 -17.14 -4.19 4.17
C GLU A 258 -17.46 -4.18 5.68
N ALA A 259 -16.47 -3.88 6.53
CA ALA A 259 -16.65 -3.70 7.98
C ALA A 259 -17.38 -2.40 8.35
N GLY A 260 -17.78 -1.60 7.36
CA GLY A 260 -18.57 -0.39 7.53
C GLY A 260 -17.77 0.81 8.02
N VAL A 261 -16.46 0.90 7.78
CA VAL A 261 -15.68 2.13 8.00
C VAL A 261 -16.17 3.20 7.03
N LYS A 262 -16.67 4.32 7.56
CA LYS A 262 -17.30 5.41 6.79
C LYS A 262 -16.39 6.62 6.63
N ILE A 263 -15.53 6.87 7.61
CA ILE A 263 -14.51 7.92 7.51
C ILE A 263 -13.59 7.70 6.29
N PRO A 264 -12.97 8.77 5.75
CA PRO A 264 -12.06 8.65 4.63
C PRO A 264 -10.88 7.68 4.86
N ILE A 265 -10.49 6.97 3.81
CA ILE A 265 -9.36 6.04 3.82
C ILE A 265 -8.26 6.55 2.88
N SER A 266 -7.07 6.82 3.42
CA SER A 266 -5.86 7.05 2.65
C SER A 266 -5.16 5.72 2.40
N ALA A 267 -5.02 5.34 1.14
CA ALA A 267 -4.38 4.10 0.75
C ALA A 267 -2.86 4.27 0.71
N THR A 268 -2.09 3.32 1.25
CA THR A 268 -0.62 3.33 1.08
C THR A 268 -0.04 1.91 0.98
N ASN A 269 1.25 1.83 0.67
CA ASN A 269 2.03 0.61 0.47
C ASN A 269 1.62 -0.21 -0.77
N GLY A 270 2.43 -0.21 -1.83
CA GLY A 270 2.16 -0.99 -3.07
C GLY A 270 1.91 -0.18 -4.33
N TYR A 271 1.62 1.12 -4.20
CA TYR A 271 1.27 1.99 -5.33
C TYR A 271 2.53 2.40 -6.11
N TRP A 272 2.63 1.95 -7.37
CA TRP A 272 3.85 2.03 -8.18
C TRP A 272 3.65 2.59 -9.59
N ASN A 273 2.50 2.33 -10.21
CA ASN A 273 2.11 2.86 -11.51
C ASN A 273 0.78 3.63 -11.41
N TRP A 274 0.46 4.42 -12.44
CA TRP A 274 -0.72 5.29 -12.48
C TRP A 274 -2.06 4.55 -12.33
N GLN A 275 -2.11 3.26 -12.68
CA GLN A 275 -3.30 2.43 -12.50
C GLN A 275 -3.57 2.10 -11.02
N ASP A 276 -2.55 2.12 -10.16
CA ASP A 276 -2.67 1.66 -8.78
C ASP A 276 -3.52 2.60 -7.92
N PRO A 277 -3.38 3.94 -8.00
CA PRO A 277 -4.33 4.86 -7.36
C PRO A 277 -5.78 4.64 -7.79
N ILE A 278 -6.02 4.37 -9.08
CA ILE A 278 -7.35 4.05 -9.60
C ILE A 278 -7.89 2.78 -8.93
N ARG A 279 -7.09 1.72 -8.84
CA ARG A 279 -7.45 0.48 -8.14
C ARG A 279 -7.82 0.74 -6.68
N ALA A 280 -7.05 1.56 -5.97
CA ALA A 280 -7.33 1.92 -4.58
C ALA A 280 -8.68 2.61 -4.41
N ILE A 281 -8.94 3.60 -5.27
CA ILE A 281 -10.20 4.37 -5.24
C ILE A 281 -11.38 3.47 -5.62
N MET A 282 -11.22 2.57 -6.60
CA MET A 282 -12.25 1.59 -6.98
C MET A 282 -12.64 0.64 -5.84
N VAL A 283 -11.71 0.31 -4.93
CA VAL A 283 -12.01 -0.48 -3.72
C VAL A 283 -12.37 0.41 -2.51
N GLY A 284 -12.52 1.72 -2.71
CA GLY A 284 -13.11 2.64 -1.76
C GLY A 284 -12.13 3.52 -0.98
N ALA A 285 -10.87 3.67 -1.41
CA ALA A 285 -10.01 4.72 -0.88
C ALA A 285 -10.43 6.11 -1.35
N ASP A 286 -10.09 7.15 -0.59
CA ASP A 286 -10.37 8.56 -0.91
C ASP A 286 -9.16 9.29 -1.48
N ASN A 287 -7.94 8.81 -1.17
CA ASN A 287 -6.69 9.29 -1.72
C ASN A 287 -5.59 8.22 -1.56
N VAL A 288 -4.42 8.44 -2.17
CA VAL A 288 -3.31 7.50 -2.18
C VAL A 288 -2.00 8.17 -1.76
N GLN A 289 -1.40 7.65 -0.70
CA GLN A 289 -0.03 7.94 -0.25
C GLN A 289 0.98 7.01 -0.93
N THR A 290 1.90 7.57 -1.73
CA THR A 290 2.98 6.82 -2.39
C THR A 290 4.37 7.22 -1.88
N CYS A 291 5.30 6.25 -1.88
CA CYS A 291 6.66 6.37 -1.39
C CYS A 291 7.64 5.76 -2.38
N THR A 292 7.52 4.45 -2.64
CA THR A 292 8.46 3.71 -3.48
C THR A 292 8.51 4.24 -4.91
N ALA A 293 7.37 4.66 -5.47
CA ALA A 293 7.33 5.29 -6.80
C ALA A 293 8.22 6.54 -6.84
N ILE A 294 8.05 7.46 -5.88
CA ILE A 294 8.84 8.69 -5.79
C ILE A 294 10.32 8.38 -5.54
N MET A 295 10.62 7.45 -4.63
CA MET A 295 12.00 7.08 -4.28
C MET A 295 12.80 6.54 -5.47
N VAL A 296 12.16 5.74 -6.34
CA VAL A 296 12.86 5.02 -7.40
C VAL A 296 12.72 5.71 -8.76
N LYS A 297 11.57 6.33 -9.05
CA LYS A 297 11.29 7.00 -10.33
C LYS A 297 11.43 8.54 -10.28
N GLY A 298 11.53 9.13 -9.08
CA GLY A 298 11.58 10.57 -8.87
C GLY A 298 10.20 11.22 -8.70
N PHE A 299 10.19 12.49 -8.29
CA PHE A 299 8.96 13.23 -7.98
C PHE A 299 8.04 13.44 -9.20
N GLU A 300 8.61 13.61 -10.40
CA GLU A 300 7.87 13.80 -11.66
C GLU A 300 6.96 12.62 -12.03
N GLU A 301 7.15 11.47 -11.39
CA GLU A 301 6.23 10.34 -11.54
C GLU A 301 4.81 10.70 -11.08
N ILE A 302 4.66 11.62 -10.11
CA ILE A 302 3.35 12.14 -9.70
C ILE A 302 2.68 12.87 -10.87
N THR A 303 3.41 13.77 -11.55
CA THR A 303 2.93 14.47 -12.75
C THR A 303 2.45 13.49 -13.81
N ASN A 304 3.23 12.43 -14.06
CA ASN A 304 2.87 11.37 -15.00
C ASN A 304 1.58 10.65 -14.58
N TRP A 305 1.46 10.26 -13.32
CA TRP A 305 0.25 9.58 -12.83
C TRP A 305 -0.99 10.43 -13.00
N LEU A 306 -0.93 11.70 -12.61
CA LEU A 306 -2.07 12.60 -12.73
C LEU A 306 -2.52 12.71 -14.19
N ARG A 307 -1.58 12.91 -15.13
CA ARG A 307 -1.89 12.98 -16.56
C ARG A 307 -2.55 11.70 -17.09
N GLU A 308 -2.02 10.52 -16.76
CA GLU A 308 -2.59 9.25 -17.22
C GLU A 308 -3.94 8.95 -16.56
N MET A 309 -4.12 9.35 -15.29
CA MET A 309 -5.41 9.27 -14.60
C MET A 309 -6.45 10.18 -15.26
N GLU A 310 -6.11 11.43 -15.59
CA GLU A 310 -7.02 12.35 -16.28
C GLU A 310 -7.46 11.76 -17.62
N ARG A 311 -6.49 11.31 -18.43
CA ARG A 311 -6.76 10.69 -19.72
C ARG A 311 -7.68 9.47 -19.58
N TRP A 312 -7.38 8.58 -18.63
CA TRP A 312 -8.21 7.41 -18.39
C TRP A 312 -9.63 7.79 -17.93
N MET A 313 -9.78 8.81 -17.08
CA MET A 313 -11.09 9.31 -16.65
C MET A 313 -11.88 9.86 -17.84
N GLU A 314 -11.25 10.66 -18.71
CA GLU A 314 -11.87 11.18 -19.93
C GLU A 314 -12.31 10.04 -20.87
N GLU A 315 -11.45 9.06 -21.12
CA GLU A 315 -11.76 7.87 -21.94
C GLU A 315 -12.92 7.04 -21.37
N LYS A 316 -13.11 7.03 -20.04
CA LYS A 316 -14.21 6.35 -19.37
C LYS A 316 -15.45 7.22 -19.15
N GLY A 317 -15.38 8.51 -19.45
CA GLY A 317 -16.47 9.46 -19.21
C GLY A 317 -16.69 9.81 -17.72
N TYR A 318 -15.68 9.61 -16.87
CA TYR A 318 -15.71 10.07 -15.48
C TYR A 318 -15.33 11.54 -15.40
N THR A 319 -16.00 12.29 -14.53
CA THR A 319 -15.78 13.72 -14.29
C THR A 319 -15.08 14.00 -12.95
N SER A 320 -15.23 13.10 -11.98
CA SER A 320 -14.62 13.19 -10.66
C SER A 320 -14.15 11.82 -10.18
N ILE A 321 -13.17 11.77 -9.28
CA ILE A 321 -12.76 10.51 -8.65
C ILE A 321 -13.91 9.82 -7.89
N ASN A 322 -14.93 10.58 -7.47
CA ASN A 322 -16.10 10.02 -6.80
C ASN A 322 -16.96 9.16 -7.73
N ASP A 323 -16.90 9.37 -9.05
CA ASP A 323 -17.71 8.62 -10.03
C ASP A 323 -17.33 7.13 -10.08
N PHE A 324 -16.08 6.80 -9.72
CA PHE A 324 -15.59 5.43 -9.70
C PHE A 324 -15.15 4.96 -8.31
N LYS A 325 -15.35 5.75 -7.26
CA LYS A 325 -15.01 5.36 -5.90
C LYS A 325 -15.90 4.21 -5.43
N GLY A 326 -15.27 3.11 -4.99
CA GLY A 326 -15.96 1.94 -4.44
C GLY A 326 -16.71 1.07 -5.47
N ILE A 327 -16.66 1.39 -6.77
CA ILE A 327 -17.46 0.65 -7.78
C ILE A 327 -17.06 -0.82 -7.93
N ALA A 328 -15.84 -1.19 -7.51
CA ALA A 328 -15.38 -2.57 -7.57
C ALA A 328 -15.86 -3.40 -6.38
N LEU A 329 -16.29 -2.79 -5.26
CA LEU A 329 -16.69 -3.51 -4.04
C LEU A 329 -17.83 -4.49 -4.30
N LYS A 330 -18.84 -4.08 -5.08
CA LYS A 330 -19.98 -4.92 -5.46
C LYS A 330 -19.62 -6.09 -6.39
N ASN A 331 -18.44 -6.04 -7.01
CA ASN A 331 -17.94 -7.09 -7.89
C ASN A 331 -17.04 -8.10 -7.14
N ILE A 332 -16.80 -7.90 -5.84
CA ILE A 332 -16.09 -8.85 -4.99
C ILE A 332 -17.12 -9.89 -4.54
N ILE A 333 -17.07 -11.06 -5.17
CA ILE A 333 -17.95 -12.18 -4.81
C ILE A 333 -17.45 -12.88 -3.52
N PRO A 334 -18.35 -13.19 -2.57
CA PRO A 334 -18.04 -14.05 -1.44
C PRO A 334 -17.54 -15.43 -1.88
N GLY A 335 -16.68 -16.04 -1.07
CA GLY A 335 -16.06 -17.32 -1.42
C GLY A 335 -17.08 -18.45 -1.59
N ASP A 336 -18.16 -18.45 -0.81
CA ASP A 336 -19.28 -19.37 -0.87
C ASP A 336 -20.19 -19.16 -2.09
N GLU A 337 -20.21 -17.96 -2.67
CA GLU A 337 -20.95 -17.65 -3.91
C GLU A 337 -20.18 -17.99 -5.20
N ILE A 338 -18.91 -18.40 -5.10
CA ILE A 338 -18.15 -18.86 -6.27
C ILE A 338 -18.82 -20.11 -6.84
N GLU A 339 -19.21 -20.04 -8.11
CA GLU A 339 -19.71 -21.18 -8.88
C GLU A 339 -18.66 -22.31 -8.89
N ARG A 340 -19.09 -23.51 -8.51
CA ARG A 340 -18.24 -24.69 -8.40
C ARG A 340 -18.88 -25.85 -9.14
N GLU A 341 -18.05 -26.54 -9.91
CA GLU A 341 -18.39 -27.81 -10.53
C GLU A 341 -17.84 -28.96 -9.68
N VAL A 342 -18.49 -30.11 -9.73
CA VAL A 342 -17.95 -31.32 -9.11
C VAL A 342 -16.69 -31.70 -9.89
N PRO A 343 -15.53 -31.89 -9.21
CA PRO A 343 -14.31 -32.31 -9.90
C PRO A 343 -14.50 -33.61 -10.69
N ILE A 344 -13.81 -33.75 -11.82
CA ILE A 344 -13.84 -34.95 -12.67
C ILE A 344 -13.47 -36.19 -11.86
N MET A 345 -12.43 -36.10 -11.01
CA MET A 345 -12.02 -37.23 -10.15
C MET A 345 -13.09 -37.69 -9.15
N ALA A 346 -14.07 -36.83 -8.86
CA ALA A 346 -15.22 -37.14 -8.01
C ALA A 346 -16.46 -37.55 -8.81
N GLY A 347 -16.31 -37.85 -10.11
CA GLY A 347 -17.39 -38.23 -11.01
C GLY A 347 -18.16 -37.06 -11.62
N GLY A 348 -17.62 -35.84 -11.52
CA GLY A 348 -18.20 -34.65 -12.15
C GLY A 348 -17.70 -34.37 -13.56
N THR A 349 -17.89 -33.14 -14.02
CA THR A 349 -17.47 -32.68 -15.35
C THR A 349 -17.01 -31.23 -15.27
N SER A 350 -15.99 -30.86 -16.05
CA SER A 350 -15.62 -29.46 -16.25
C SER A 350 -16.35 -28.88 -17.47
N SER A 351 -17.04 -27.76 -17.32
CA SER A 351 -17.64 -27.00 -18.46
C SER A 351 -16.60 -26.21 -19.26
N LYS A 352 -15.35 -26.21 -18.81
CA LYS A 352 -14.23 -25.51 -19.46
C LYS A 352 -13.12 -26.49 -19.82
N ILE A 353 -12.25 -26.08 -20.72
CA ILE A 353 -11.08 -26.85 -21.14
C ILE A 353 -9.91 -25.92 -21.47
N ALA A 354 -8.69 -26.43 -21.31
CA ALA A 354 -7.52 -25.78 -21.86
C ALA A 354 -7.46 -25.98 -23.39
N VAL A 355 -7.23 -24.90 -24.14
CA VAL A 355 -7.09 -24.94 -25.60
C VAL A 355 -5.72 -24.40 -25.97
N VAL A 356 -5.00 -25.15 -26.80
CA VAL A 356 -3.63 -24.85 -27.25
C VAL A 356 -3.68 -24.24 -28.65
N ASP A 357 -3.08 -23.06 -28.79
CA ASP A 357 -2.78 -22.41 -30.06
C ASP A 357 -1.41 -22.91 -30.55
N THR A 358 -1.43 -23.83 -31.52
CA THR A 358 -0.21 -24.46 -32.05
C THR A 358 0.69 -23.48 -32.78
N ASP A 359 0.14 -22.42 -33.37
CA ASP A 359 0.90 -21.42 -34.12
C ASP A 359 1.77 -20.56 -33.20
N LYS A 360 1.37 -20.42 -31.93
CA LYS A 360 2.16 -19.73 -30.90
C LYS A 360 3.04 -20.66 -30.06
N CYS A 361 2.84 -21.97 -30.15
CA CYS A 361 3.48 -22.91 -29.24
C CYS A 361 4.98 -23.06 -29.54
N SER A 362 5.82 -22.87 -28.51
CA SER A 362 7.28 -23.08 -28.61
C SER A 362 7.76 -24.48 -28.18
N LEU A 363 6.83 -25.42 -27.96
CA LEU A 363 7.12 -26.82 -27.55
C LEU A 363 7.97 -26.96 -26.26
N CYS A 364 7.93 -25.97 -25.38
CA CYS A 364 8.73 -25.97 -24.14
C CYS A 364 8.32 -27.03 -23.10
N GLY A 365 7.12 -27.62 -23.23
CA GLY A 365 6.61 -28.69 -22.35
C GLY A 365 6.22 -28.27 -20.93
N TRP A 366 6.18 -26.97 -20.61
CA TRP A 366 5.76 -26.50 -19.27
C TRP A 366 4.33 -26.89 -18.93
N CYS A 367 3.43 -26.82 -19.90
CA CYS A 367 2.02 -27.17 -19.74
C CYS A 367 1.81 -28.62 -19.29
N GLN A 368 2.57 -29.58 -19.85
CA GLN A 368 2.54 -30.98 -19.42
C GLN A 368 3.07 -31.13 -17.99
N LYS A 369 4.24 -30.53 -17.70
CA LYS A 369 4.90 -30.66 -16.38
C LYS A 369 4.03 -30.19 -15.21
N VAL A 370 3.19 -29.17 -15.42
CA VAL A 370 2.33 -28.61 -14.37
C VAL A 370 0.94 -29.24 -14.32
N CYS A 371 0.63 -30.20 -15.19
CA CYS A 371 -0.69 -30.82 -15.24
C CYS A 371 -0.77 -32.00 -14.25
N PHE A 372 -1.25 -31.74 -13.03
CA PHE A 372 -1.43 -32.77 -11.99
C PHE A 372 -2.53 -33.79 -12.28
N HIS A 373 -3.39 -33.49 -13.26
CA HIS A 373 -4.51 -34.36 -13.68
C HIS A 373 -4.14 -35.28 -14.85
N GLU A 374 -2.88 -35.24 -15.30
CA GLU A 374 -2.40 -36.00 -16.47
C GLU A 374 -3.26 -35.74 -17.73
N ALA A 375 -3.86 -34.56 -17.79
CA ALA A 375 -4.76 -34.12 -18.85
C ALA A 375 -4.03 -33.45 -20.01
N MET A 376 -2.70 -33.36 -19.94
CA MET A 376 -1.87 -32.73 -20.96
C MET A 376 -0.77 -33.70 -21.34
N SER A 377 -0.77 -34.17 -22.58
CA SER A 377 0.30 -34.98 -23.18
C SER A 377 1.13 -34.13 -24.14
N MET A 378 2.32 -34.62 -24.48
CA MET A 378 3.18 -34.04 -25.51
C MET A 378 3.38 -35.07 -26.61
N ASP A 379 2.83 -34.78 -27.79
CA ASP A 379 3.16 -35.46 -29.04
C ASP A 379 3.97 -34.47 -29.92
N ASP A 380 3.55 -34.24 -31.17
CA ASP A 380 4.11 -33.15 -32.00
C ASP A 380 3.78 -31.76 -31.43
N TYR A 381 2.61 -31.64 -30.79
CA TYR A 381 2.16 -30.48 -30.03
C TYR A 381 1.52 -30.92 -28.71
N PRO A 382 1.37 -30.02 -27.71
CA PRO A 382 0.63 -30.34 -26.51
C PRO A 382 -0.83 -30.70 -26.84
N ALA A 383 -1.28 -31.87 -26.41
CA ALA A 383 -2.64 -32.34 -26.58
C ALA A 383 -3.35 -32.41 -25.22
N VAL A 384 -4.62 -31.99 -25.19
CA VAL A 384 -5.43 -31.94 -23.97
C VAL A 384 -6.44 -33.09 -23.97
N ASP A 385 -6.37 -33.93 -22.95
CA ASP A 385 -7.35 -34.98 -22.68
C ASP A 385 -8.61 -34.33 -22.05
N GLU A 386 -9.68 -34.29 -22.82
CA GLU A 386 -10.93 -33.61 -22.42
C GLU A 386 -11.60 -34.27 -21.22
N GLU A 387 -11.41 -35.57 -21.03
CA GLU A 387 -12.00 -36.36 -19.96
C GLU A 387 -11.28 -36.16 -18.63
N LYS A 388 -10.05 -35.62 -18.65
CA LYS A 388 -9.25 -35.36 -17.45
C LYS A 388 -9.03 -33.89 -17.14
N CYS A 389 -9.26 -33.00 -18.10
CA CYS A 389 -8.95 -31.59 -17.94
C CYS A 389 -9.93 -30.89 -16.98
N GLU A 390 -9.45 -30.56 -15.78
CA GLU A 390 -10.18 -29.77 -14.77
C GLU A 390 -10.17 -28.24 -15.05
N ALA A 391 -9.59 -27.80 -16.16
CA ALA A 391 -9.49 -26.38 -16.55
C ALA A 391 -8.96 -25.43 -15.45
N CYS A 392 -8.06 -25.92 -14.58
CA CYS A 392 -7.53 -25.17 -13.43
C CYS A 392 -6.71 -23.91 -13.80
N GLY A 393 -6.35 -23.75 -15.07
CA GLY A 393 -5.66 -22.56 -15.59
C GLY A 393 -4.15 -22.55 -15.45
N LEU A 394 -3.55 -23.46 -14.67
CA LEU A 394 -2.11 -23.40 -14.37
C LEU A 394 -1.24 -23.53 -15.64
N CYS A 395 -1.61 -24.42 -16.57
CA CYS A 395 -0.91 -24.56 -17.86
C CYS A 395 -0.92 -23.27 -18.68
N ALA A 396 -2.02 -22.51 -18.67
CA ALA A 396 -2.12 -21.21 -19.31
C ALA A 396 -1.24 -20.17 -18.60
N SER A 397 -1.23 -20.15 -17.27
CA SER A 397 -0.44 -19.20 -16.49
C SER A 397 1.07 -19.38 -16.67
N VAL A 398 1.57 -20.61 -16.80
CA VAL A 398 3.01 -20.88 -16.97
C VAL A 398 3.48 -20.80 -18.42
N CYS A 399 2.57 -20.71 -19.40
CA CYS A 399 2.94 -20.70 -20.82
C CYS A 399 3.79 -19.46 -21.15
N PRO A 400 5.03 -19.61 -21.65
CA PRO A 400 5.89 -18.47 -21.98
C PRO A 400 5.32 -17.65 -23.14
N GLU A 401 4.70 -18.29 -24.13
CA GLU A 401 4.18 -17.66 -25.34
C GLU A 401 2.72 -17.19 -25.22
N GLY A 402 2.03 -17.51 -24.11
CA GLY A 402 0.59 -17.29 -23.99
C GLY A 402 -0.23 -18.11 -25.00
N ALA A 403 0.31 -19.26 -25.42
CA ALA A 403 -0.30 -20.17 -26.40
C ALA A 403 -1.44 -21.02 -25.84
N ILE A 404 -1.80 -20.90 -24.55
CA ILE A 404 -2.86 -21.70 -23.94
C ILE A 404 -3.89 -20.78 -23.30
N THR A 405 -5.17 -21.06 -23.56
CA THR A 405 -6.32 -20.33 -22.99
C THR A 405 -7.29 -21.30 -22.33
N ILE A 406 -8.09 -20.84 -21.37
CA ILE A 406 -9.21 -21.61 -20.82
C ILE A 406 -10.48 -21.15 -21.53
N GLN A 407 -11.17 -22.09 -22.18
CA GLN A 407 -12.37 -21.83 -22.96
C GLN A 407 -13.54 -22.67 -22.45
N LYS A 408 -14.76 -22.24 -22.73
CA LYS A 408 -15.95 -23.04 -22.47
C LYS A 408 -16.01 -24.18 -23.49
N LYS A 409 -16.32 -25.39 -23.03
CA LYS A 409 -16.55 -26.57 -23.88
C LYS A 409 -17.81 -26.39 -24.73
#